data_AF-A0AA39N9G1-F1
#
_entry.id   AF-A0AA39N9G1-F1
#
_cell.length_a   1.000
_cell.length_b   1.000
_cell.length_c   1.000
_cell.angle_alpha   90.00
_cell.angle_beta   90.00
_cell.angle_gamma   90.00
#
_symmetry.space_group_name_H-M   'P 1'
#
loop_
_entity.id
_entity.type
_entity.pdbx_description
1 polymer ?
#
loop_
_entity_poly.entity_id
_entity_poly.type
_entity_poly.pdbx_seq_one_letter_code
_entity_poly.pdbx_strand_id
1 'polypeptide(L)'
;MNEDDTTSSSRIFVKILMNEMMESMGLKTLAERFKDPEVRHACQGMFPVDVPKNTRFAINYFTSIGLGVITEDMREYLKNAPKAHHGATSGHARSRFLRFGFVRLRLRFFGLI
;
A
#
# COMPACT_ATOMS: atom_id res chain seq x y z
N MET A 1 3.21 1.85 9.65
CA MET A 1 3.73 1.85 8.27
C MET A 1 4.03 3.27 7.85
N ASN A 2 5.21 3.74 8.23
CA ASN A 2 5.76 5.03 7.85
C ASN A 2 7.22 4.82 7.41
N GLU A 3 7.86 5.87 6.90
CA GLU A 3 9.24 5.78 6.41
C GLU A 3 10.24 5.52 7.53
N ASP A 4 10.03 6.16 8.68
CA ASP A 4 11.00 6.23 9.78
C ASP A 4 11.00 4.96 10.66
N ASP A 5 9.84 4.32 10.87
CA ASP A 5 9.71 3.14 11.73
C ASP A 5 9.63 1.82 10.93
N THR A 6 9.87 1.84 9.61
CA THR A 6 9.80 0.63 8.77
C THR A 6 11.12 0.34 8.05
N THR A 7 11.75 -0.77 8.41
CA THR A 7 12.95 -1.32 7.75
C THR A 7 12.63 -2.06 6.44
N SER A 8 13.65 -2.38 5.64
CA SER A 8 13.47 -3.24 4.45
C SER A 8 12.95 -4.64 4.81
N SER A 9 13.45 -5.24 5.90
CA SER A 9 13.04 -6.58 6.35
C SER A 9 11.57 -6.61 6.78
N SER A 10 11.12 -5.62 7.56
CA SER A 10 9.71 -5.51 7.96
C SER A 10 8.79 -5.29 6.75
N ARG A 11 9.21 -4.52 5.74
CA ARG A 11 8.47 -4.39 4.46
C ARG A 11 8.38 -5.69 3.68
N ILE A 12 9.41 -6.54 3.70
CA ILE A 12 9.36 -7.85 3.05
C ILE A 12 8.43 -8.78 3.81
N PHE A 13 8.50 -8.80 5.14
CA PHE A 13 7.62 -9.60 5.99
C PHE A 13 6.13 -9.27 5.75
N VAL A 14 5.77 -7.99 5.82
CA VAL A 14 4.38 -7.55 5.61
C VAL A 14 3.89 -7.90 4.21
N LYS A 15 4.75 -7.82 3.19
CA LYS A 15 4.40 -8.20 1.82
C LYS A 15 4.04 -9.68 1.73
N ILE A 16 4.85 -10.55 2.33
CA ILE A 16 4.61 -12.00 2.31
C ILE A 16 3.33 -12.31 3.06
N LEU A 17 3.20 -11.83 4.31
CA LEU A 17 2.03 -12.07 5.15
C LEU A 17 0.73 -11.63 4.47
N MET A 18 0.72 -10.44 3.86
CA MET A 18 -0.47 -9.92 3.20
C MET A 18 -0.82 -10.67 1.91
N ASN A 19 0.18 -11.11 1.15
CA ASN A 19 -0.05 -11.91 -0.04
C ASN A 19 -0.57 -13.31 0.32
N GLU A 20 -0.06 -13.95 1.37
CA GLU A 20 -0.57 -15.24 1.85
C GLU A 20 -2.02 -15.13 2.34
N MET A 21 -2.36 -14.06 3.07
CA MET A 21 -3.76 -13.79 3.45
C MET A 21 -4.63 -13.56 2.21
N MET A 22 -4.16 -12.78 1.23
CA MET A 22 -4.90 -12.54 -0.01
C MET A 22 -5.09 -13.83 -0.83
N GLU A 23 -4.09 -14.71 -0.88
CA GLU A 23 -4.16 -15.99 -1.60
C GLU A 23 -5.10 -16.98 -0.90
N SER A 24 -5.17 -16.98 0.43
CA SER A 24 -6.02 -17.91 1.20
C SER A 24 -7.51 -17.53 1.20
N MET A 25 -7.88 -16.26 1.31
CA MET A 25 -9.29 -15.84 1.42
C MET A 25 -9.79 -14.93 0.28
N GLY A 26 -8.90 -14.48 -0.60
CA GLY A 26 -9.21 -13.54 -1.67
C GLY A 26 -9.22 -12.08 -1.24
N LEU A 27 -9.01 -11.18 -2.20
CA LEU A 27 -8.90 -9.74 -1.96
C LEU A 27 -10.16 -9.10 -1.38
N LYS A 28 -11.35 -9.55 -1.82
CA LYS A 28 -12.63 -8.99 -1.35
C LYS A 28 -12.85 -9.28 0.13
N THR A 29 -12.78 -10.56 0.51
CA THR A 29 -12.89 -11.02 1.90
C THR A 29 -11.84 -10.35 2.78
N LEU A 30 -10.59 -10.26 2.32
CA LEU A 30 -9.53 -9.59 3.06
C LEU A 30 -9.87 -8.11 3.33
N ALA A 31 -10.38 -7.39 2.32
CA ALA A 31 -10.78 -5.99 2.48
C ALA A 31 -11.95 -5.82 3.44
N GLU A 32 -12.92 -6.73 3.43
CA GLU A 32 -14.04 -6.74 4.39
C GLU A 32 -13.54 -7.01 5.82
N ARG A 33 -12.59 -7.92 6.01
CA ARG A 33 -12.00 -8.20 7.33
C ARG A 33 -11.29 -7.00 7.92
N PHE A 34 -10.64 -6.16 7.12
CA PHE A 34 -10.02 -4.93 7.60
C PHE A 34 -11.02 -3.83 8.00
N LYS A 35 -12.30 -3.97 7.65
CA LYS A 35 -13.38 -3.08 8.11
C LYS A 35 -13.94 -3.49 9.48
N ASP A 36 -13.63 -4.71 9.93
CA ASP A 36 -14.02 -5.18 11.26
C ASP A 36 -13.39 -4.28 12.35
N PRO A 37 -14.17 -3.73 13.29
CA PRO A 37 -13.66 -2.86 14.35
C PRO A 37 -12.49 -3.44 15.15
N GLU A 38 -12.53 -4.75 15.47
CA GLU A 38 -11.48 -5.40 16.25
C GLU A 38 -10.18 -5.52 15.45
N VAL A 39 -10.30 -5.96 14.20
CA VAL A 39 -9.15 -6.08 13.28
C VAL A 39 -8.55 -4.70 13.00
N ARG A 40 -9.40 -3.69 12.80
CA ARG A 40 -8.96 -2.32 12.55
C ARG A 40 -8.21 -1.75 13.74
N HIS A 41 -8.67 -2.02 14.96
CA HIS A 41 -7.97 -1.62 16.18
C HIS A 41 -6.60 -2.32 16.30
N ALA A 42 -6.56 -3.63 16.08
CA ALA A 42 -5.31 -4.40 16.11
C ALA A 42 -4.31 -3.96 15.02
N CYS A 43 -4.81 -3.46 13.87
CA CYS A 43 -4.02 -3.06 12.72
C CYS A 43 -3.83 -1.53 12.58
N GLN A 44 -4.12 -0.74 13.61
CA GLN A 44 -4.11 0.73 13.50
C GLN A 44 -2.76 1.30 13.02
N GLY A 45 -1.64 0.72 13.46
CA GLY A 45 -0.30 1.12 13.02
C GLY A 45 0.00 0.83 11.54
N MET A 46 -0.80 -0.02 10.90
CA MET A 46 -0.59 -0.44 9.51
C MET A 46 -1.28 0.51 8.52
N PHE A 47 -2.37 1.15 8.91
CA PHE A 47 -3.17 2.07 8.09
C PHE A 47 -3.21 3.47 8.70
N PRO A 48 -2.10 4.24 8.65
CA PRO A 48 -2.02 5.56 9.26
C PRO A 48 -2.95 6.58 8.58
N VAL A 49 -3.82 7.21 9.37
CA VAL A 49 -4.72 8.33 8.98
C VAL A 49 -4.44 9.59 9.81
N ASP A 50 -3.19 9.78 10.19
CA ASP A 50 -2.69 10.84 11.08
C ASP A 50 -1.99 11.94 10.27
N VAL A 51 -0.82 11.63 9.70
CA VAL A 51 0.04 12.59 9.01
C VAL A 51 -0.03 12.29 7.51
N PRO A 52 -0.35 13.28 6.65
CA PRO A 52 -0.46 13.05 5.20
C PRO A 52 0.77 12.39 4.56
N LYS A 53 1.98 12.62 5.12
CA LYS A 53 3.22 11.94 4.70
C LYS A 53 3.12 10.42 4.93
N ASN A 54 2.76 9.99 6.14
CA ASN A 54 2.66 8.59 6.53
C ASN A 54 1.56 7.87 5.76
N THR A 55 0.40 8.52 5.61
CA THR A 55 -0.72 7.97 4.82
C THR A 55 -0.31 7.74 3.36
N ARG A 56 0.39 8.70 2.73
CA ARG A 56 0.90 8.52 1.35
C ARG A 56 1.90 7.37 1.25
N PHE A 57 2.79 7.25 2.23
CA PHE A 57 3.75 6.15 2.29
C PHE A 57 3.05 4.78 2.33
N ALA A 58 2.07 4.63 3.23
CA ALA A 58 1.29 3.40 3.34
C ALA A 58 0.49 3.09 2.06
N ILE A 59 -0.18 4.08 1.46
CA ILE A 59 -0.88 3.91 0.17
C ILE A 59 0.07 3.41 -0.92
N ASN A 60 1.25 4.04 -1.04
CA ASN A 60 2.24 3.65 -2.05
C ASN A 60 2.75 2.23 -1.83
N TYR A 61 3.03 1.87 -0.57
CA TYR A 61 3.46 0.52 -0.22
C TYR A 61 2.40 -0.52 -0.60
N PHE A 62 1.17 -0.40 -0.11
CA PHE A 62 0.10 -1.39 -0.36
C PHE A 62 -0.29 -1.47 -1.83
N THR A 63 -0.27 -0.36 -2.57
CA THR A 63 -0.51 -0.39 -4.02
C THR A 63 0.63 -1.08 -4.78
N SER A 64 1.89 -0.92 -4.36
CA SER A 64 3.04 -1.57 -4.99
C SER A 64 3.03 -3.09 -4.86
N ILE A 65 2.37 -3.62 -3.82
CA ILE A 65 2.20 -5.06 -3.61
C ILE A 65 0.84 -5.60 -4.11
N GLY A 66 0.03 -4.77 -4.78
CA GLY A 66 -1.24 -5.19 -5.39
C GLY A 66 -2.46 -5.12 -4.49
N LEU A 67 -2.35 -4.55 -3.29
CA LEU A 67 -3.42 -4.42 -2.29
C LEU A 67 -3.94 -2.99 -2.23
N GLY A 68 -4.25 -2.38 -3.38
CA GLY A 68 -4.76 -1.00 -3.42
C GLY A 68 -6.13 -0.83 -2.77
N VAL A 69 -6.96 -1.88 -2.75
CA VAL A 69 -8.36 -1.84 -2.28
C VAL A 69 -8.44 -1.58 -0.76
N ILE A 70 -7.51 -2.09 0.03
CA ILE A 70 -7.50 -1.89 1.49
C ILE A 70 -7.05 -0.47 1.90
N THR A 71 -6.84 0.42 0.93
CA THR A 71 -6.34 1.80 1.15
C THR A 71 -7.39 2.88 0.88
N GLU A 72 -8.66 2.50 0.68
CA GLU A 72 -9.75 3.42 0.33
C GLU A 72 -9.92 4.53 1.38
N ASP A 73 -10.05 4.18 2.66
CA ASP A 73 -10.21 5.13 3.77
C ASP A 73 -9.02 6.10 3.86
N MET A 74 -7.79 5.62 3.61
CA MET A 74 -6.58 6.45 3.59
C MET A 74 -6.61 7.47 2.45
N ARG A 75 -7.18 7.11 1.30
CA ARG A 75 -7.33 8.02 0.15
C ARG A 75 -8.40 9.06 0.43
N GLU A 76 -9.48 8.67 1.09
CA GLU A 76 -10.53 9.60 1.52
C GLU A 76 -9.99 10.58 2.56
N TYR A 77 -9.23 10.10 3.54
CA TYR A 77 -8.53 10.94 4.51
C TYR A 77 -7.68 12.01 3.81
N LEU A 78 -6.89 11.65 2.80
CA LEU A 78 -6.06 12.60 2.05
C LEU A 78 -6.84 13.60 1.19
N LYS A 79 -8.07 13.26 0.76
CA LYS A 79 -8.93 14.21 0.03
C LYS A 79 -9.46 15.31 0.96
N ASN A 80 -9.76 14.92 2.20
CA ASN A 80 -10.32 15.80 3.23
C ASN A 80 -9.24 16.53 4.05
N ALA A 81 -8.00 16.03 4.03
CA ALA A 81 -6.88 16.69 4.68
C ALA A 81 -6.65 18.10 4.10
N PRO A 82 -6.43 19.12 4.95
CA PRO A 82 -6.14 20.47 4.48
C PRO A 82 -4.92 20.41 3.57
N LYS A 83 -5.13 20.73 2.29
CA LYS A 83 -4.06 20.79 1.31
C LYS A 83 -3.11 21.89 1.78
N ALA A 84 -1.95 21.52 2.31
CA ALA A 84 -0.87 22.47 2.48
C ALA A 84 -0.55 23.03 1.08
N HIS A 85 -1.06 24.23 0.79
CA HIS A 85 -0.71 25.01 -0.38
C HIS A 85 0.79 25.29 -0.31
N HIS A 86 1.60 24.41 -0.88
CA HIS A 86 2.96 24.73 -1.27
C HIS A 86 2.93 24.95 -2.77
N GLY A 87 3.16 26.22 -3.13
CA GLY A 87 3.16 26.73 -4.49
C GLY A 87 4.14 25.99 -5.40
N ALA A 88 3.89 26.16 -6.69
CA ALA A 88 4.60 25.56 -7.80
C ALA A 88 6.12 25.68 -7.71
N THR A 89 6.82 24.57 -7.97
CA THR A 89 8.02 24.58 -8.81
C THR A 89 7.99 23.39 -9.77
N SER A 90 7.99 23.76 -11.05
CA SER A 90 8.63 23.12 -12.22
C SER A 90 8.55 21.60 -12.41
N GLY A 91 8.01 21.22 -13.56
CA GLY A 91 7.86 19.84 -14.01
C GLY A 91 9.16 19.03 -13.98
N HIS A 92 9.03 17.77 -13.58
CA HIS A 92 9.83 16.68 -14.09
C HIS A 92 8.88 15.51 -14.36
N ALA A 93 8.71 15.20 -15.64
CA ALA A 93 8.09 13.97 -16.08
C ALA A 93 8.80 12.78 -15.40
N ARG A 94 8.14 12.12 -14.45
CA ARG A 94 8.51 10.76 -14.07
C ARG A 94 7.54 9.79 -14.73
N SER A 95 8.02 9.37 -15.90
CA SER A 95 7.70 8.21 -16.68
C SER A 95 6.87 7.14 -15.97
N ARG A 96 5.86 6.65 -16.70
CA ARG A 96 5.05 5.43 -16.51
C ARG A 96 5.89 4.13 -16.46
N PHE A 97 7.04 4.13 -15.81
CA PHE A 97 7.96 3.01 -15.79
C PHE A 97 7.87 2.28 -14.45
N LEU A 98 6.90 1.36 -14.34
CA LEU A 98 6.92 0.14 -13.51
C LEU A 98 5.57 -0.60 -13.48
N ARG A 99 4.57 -0.22 -14.31
CA ARG A 99 3.31 -0.98 -14.43
C ARG A 99 3.40 -2.25 -15.29
N PHE A 100 4.56 -2.57 -15.86
CA PHE A 100 4.78 -3.76 -16.72
C PHE A 100 5.90 -4.71 -16.24
N GLY A 101 6.67 -4.34 -15.21
CA GLY A 101 7.82 -5.15 -14.77
C GLY A 101 7.48 -6.37 -13.92
N PHE A 102 6.33 -6.36 -13.22
CA PHE A 102 6.01 -7.42 -12.26
C PHE A 102 5.38 -8.68 -12.89
N VAL A 103 4.78 -8.57 -14.08
CA VAL A 103 4.28 -9.73 -14.82
C VAL A 103 5.43 -10.57 -15.36
N ARG A 104 6.56 -9.95 -15.74
CA ARG A 104 7.70 -10.66 -16.34
C ARG A 104 8.63 -11.31 -15.31
N LEU A 105 8.59 -10.89 -14.04
CA LEU A 105 9.37 -11.53 -12.98
C LEU A 105 8.70 -12.79 -12.42
N ARG A 106 7.35 -12.88 -12.49
CA ARG A 106 6.61 -14.08 -12.05
C ARG A 106 6.76 -15.26 -13.03
N LEU A 107 7.12 -15.01 -14.30
CA LEU A 107 7.38 -16.06 -15.30
C LEU A 107 8.76 -16.74 -15.17
N ARG A 108 9.75 -16.09 -14.55
CA ARG A 108 11.10 -16.70 -14.39
C ARG A 108 11.25 -17.56 -13.14
N PHE A 109 10.38 -17.42 -12.15
CA PHE A 109 10.44 -18.21 -10.92
C PHE A 109 9.61 -19.51 -10.96
N PHE A 110 8.79 -19.71 -11.99
CA PHE A 110 7.91 -20.88 -12.15
C PHE A 110 8.14 -21.66 -13.46
N GLY A 111 9.38 -21.63 -13.99
CA GLY A 111 9.85 -22.64 -14.94
C GLY A 111 8.99 -22.88 -16.18
N LEU A 112 8.42 -21.83 -16.80
CA LEU A 112 7.77 -21.94 -18.09
C LEU A 112 8.24 -20.79 -19.01
N ILE A 113 9.45 -20.98 -19.54
CA ILE A 113 9.99 -20.68 -20.88
C ILE A 113 11.43 -21.18 -20.87
#